data_AF-A0A7S3LIZ3-F1
#
_entry.id   AF-A0A7S3LIZ3-F1
#
_cell.length_a   1.000
_cell.length_b   1.000
_cell.length_c   1.000
_cell.angle_alpha   90.00
_cell.angle_beta   90.00
_cell.angle_gamma   90.00
#
_symmetry.space_group_name_H-M   'P 1'
#
loop_
_entity.id
_entity.type
_entity.pdbx_description
1 polymer ?
#
loop_
_entity_poly.entity_id
_entity_poly.type
_entity_poly.pdbx_seq_one_letter_code
_entity_poly.pdbx_strand_id
1 'polypeptide(L)'
;MSAVVQLAKLWICGHRFWPCFKEEAIELLVASLFLHYKPYLHPPRSAFSGFTRFLNLLANWEWQFFPLIVNLNNEMSEVDVSECVKEFTSQNQNNPRRPPMYIITPDDRGSITSPNSNMKKGVKWRPYWTTKSQPSVAALTRVTDLAKATLALLDNLCSEQANAGSQVDGEVWQALFRSDIDQSDHDIILRLNALAEMPETVSNIGDDDDYSVKKSKISSSVSTRFYKNLAKEAGETILVGVEPLTNYGEAIRAHFGDLMELYYDPVNGQDIGLNFKHRVRDPVKFRIAVSSYSLPYHRNGSSKLGNDSESEPEGENDKITFSHVVPNVDEIVADLATMGKGLLKSISVNIP
;
A
#
# COMPACT_ATOMS: atom_id res chain seq x y z
N MET A 1 -5.61 21.31 7.18
CA MET A 1 -5.03 20.34 6.23
C MET A 1 -3.97 19.44 6.88
N SER A 2 -2.89 19.98 7.47
CA SER A 2 -1.80 19.17 8.07
C SER A 2 -2.27 18.04 8.99
N ALA A 3 -3.15 18.32 9.96
CA ALA A 3 -3.67 17.29 10.87
C ALA A 3 -4.45 16.17 10.13
N VAL A 4 -5.14 16.49 9.03
CA VAL A 4 -5.86 15.50 8.22
C VAL A 4 -4.87 14.63 7.43
N VAL A 5 -3.81 15.23 6.89
CA VAL A 5 -2.73 14.49 6.20
C VAL A 5 -2.06 13.52 7.17
N GLN A 6 -1.75 13.97 8.39
CA GLN A 6 -1.15 13.13 9.42
C GLN A 6 -2.05 11.94 9.77
N LEU A 7 -3.35 12.18 10.00
CA LEU A 7 -4.31 11.08 10.26
C LEU A 7 -4.43 10.12 9.07
N ALA A 8 -4.47 10.63 7.84
CA ALA A 8 -4.53 9.80 6.64
C ALA A 8 -3.27 8.92 6.50
N LYS A 9 -2.08 9.49 6.69
CA LYS A 9 -0.81 8.74 6.67
C LYS A 9 -0.75 7.72 7.80
N LEU A 10 -1.11 8.10 9.03
CA LEU A 10 -1.16 7.19 10.18
C LEU A 10 -2.09 6.00 9.94
N TRP A 11 -3.27 6.24 9.35
CA TRP A 11 -4.21 5.19 8.98
C TRP A 11 -3.65 4.26 7.92
N ILE A 12 -3.08 4.80 6.83
CA ILE A 12 -2.43 4.01 5.78
C ILE A 12 -1.27 3.18 6.35
N CYS A 13 -0.46 3.76 7.24
CA CYS A 13 0.65 3.09 7.91
C CYS A 13 0.16 1.96 8.82
N GLY A 14 -0.76 2.23 9.75
CA GLY A 14 -1.21 1.23 10.73
C GLY A 14 -2.02 0.07 10.12
N HIS A 15 -2.55 0.27 8.91
CA HIS A 15 -3.13 -0.80 8.09
C HIS A 15 -2.14 -1.41 7.08
N ARG A 16 -0.85 -1.09 7.19
CA ARG A 16 0.28 -1.67 6.42
C ARG A 16 0.25 -1.40 4.92
N PHE A 17 -0.51 -0.40 4.47
CA PHE A 17 -0.59 -0.01 3.06
C PHE A 17 0.42 1.06 2.65
N TRP A 18 1.22 1.60 3.59
CA TRP A 18 2.29 2.56 3.30
C TRP A 18 3.11 2.22 2.04
N PRO A 19 3.56 0.97 1.85
CA PRO A 19 4.43 0.64 0.74
C PRO A 19 3.67 0.64 -0.61
N CYS A 20 2.34 0.56 -0.59
CA CYS A 20 1.50 0.51 -1.79
C CYS A 20 1.28 1.90 -2.41
N PHE A 21 1.47 2.98 -1.65
CA PHE A 21 1.21 4.34 -2.11
C PHE A 21 2.50 5.15 -2.14
N LYS A 22 2.54 6.14 -3.03
CA LYS A 22 3.47 7.25 -2.86
C LYS A 22 2.93 8.21 -1.82
N GLU A 23 3.83 8.79 -1.03
CA GLU A 23 3.46 9.75 0.01
C GLU A 23 2.66 10.92 -0.57
N GLU A 24 3.12 11.45 -1.71
CA GLU A 24 2.49 12.58 -2.40
C GLU A 24 1.08 12.23 -2.90
N ALA A 25 0.83 10.97 -3.29
CA ALA A 25 -0.51 10.54 -3.68
C ALA A 25 -1.50 10.65 -2.51
N ILE A 26 -1.08 10.29 -1.29
CA ILE A 26 -1.90 10.43 -0.07
C ILE A 26 -2.17 11.91 0.22
N GLU A 27 -1.15 12.76 0.08
CA GLU A 27 -1.30 14.21 0.27
C GLU A 27 -2.25 14.83 -0.74
N LEU A 28 -2.19 14.40 -2.01
CA LEU A 28 -3.07 14.86 -3.07
C LEU A 28 -4.52 14.41 -2.86
N LEU A 29 -4.75 13.20 -2.34
CA LEU A 29 -6.08 12.75 -1.91
C LEU A 29 -6.66 13.65 -0.82
N VAL A 30 -5.83 14.06 0.15
CA VAL A 30 -6.29 14.97 1.20
C VAL A 30 -6.49 16.39 0.65
N ALA A 31 -5.59 16.87 -0.21
CA ALA A 31 -5.70 18.18 -0.85
C ALA A 31 -6.99 18.32 -1.66
N SER A 32 -7.42 17.27 -2.37
CA SER A 32 -8.66 17.28 -3.13
C SER A 32 -9.89 17.53 -2.25
N LEU A 33 -9.88 17.15 -0.97
CA LEU A 33 -10.98 17.40 -0.03
C LEU A 33 -11.16 18.89 0.30
N PHE A 34 -10.06 19.65 0.26
CA PHE A 34 -10.08 21.08 0.53
C PHE A 34 -10.40 21.90 -0.73
N LEU A 35 -9.98 21.42 -1.90
CA LEU A 35 -10.27 22.04 -3.20
C LEU A 35 -11.70 21.75 -3.67
N HIS A 36 -12.10 20.48 -3.66
CA HIS A 36 -13.38 19.99 -4.17
C HIS A 36 -14.30 19.60 -3.02
N TYR A 37 -14.60 20.56 -2.15
CA TYR A 37 -15.36 20.27 -0.93
C TYR A 37 -16.86 20.01 -1.16
N LYS A 38 -17.38 20.16 -2.38
CA LYS A 38 -18.76 19.80 -2.72
C LYS A 38 -18.90 18.26 -2.67
N PRO A 39 -20.03 17.72 -2.19
CA PRO A 39 -21.30 18.39 -1.90
C PRO A 39 -21.40 19.08 -0.54
N TYR A 40 -20.35 19.05 0.30
CA TYR A 40 -20.38 19.72 1.60
C TYR A 40 -20.41 21.24 1.46
N LEU A 41 -20.94 21.93 2.48
CA LEU A 41 -21.06 23.39 2.47
C LEU A 41 -19.69 24.10 2.54
N HIS A 42 -18.72 23.46 3.20
CA HIS A 42 -17.39 24.01 3.44
C HIS A 42 -16.30 22.93 3.38
N PRO A 43 -15.04 23.31 3.13
CA PRO A 43 -13.87 22.45 3.33
C PRO A 43 -13.83 21.86 4.75
N PRO A 44 -13.09 20.75 4.98
CA PRO A 44 -12.94 20.18 6.31
C PRO A 44 -12.44 21.21 7.33
N ARG A 45 -13.16 21.34 8.46
CA ARG A 45 -12.84 22.30 9.54
C ARG A 45 -12.24 21.66 10.79
N SER A 46 -12.20 20.32 10.83
CA SER A 46 -11.59 19.55 11.92
C SER A 46 -10.82 18.37 11.36
N ALA A 47 -9.87 17.84 12.13
CA ALA A 47 -9.11 16.65 11.75
C ALA A 47 -10.05 15.44 11.53
N PHE A 48 -11.01 15.24 12.43
CA PHE A 48 -12.04 14.20 12.33
C PHE A 48 -12.87 14.32 11.04
N SER A 49 -13.46 15.50 10.76
CA SER A 49 -14.27 15.68 9.54
C SER A 49 -13.46 15.50 8.25
N GLY A 50 -12.19 15.89 8.25
CA GLY A 50 -11.29 15.66 7.11
C GLY A 50 -10.96 14.18 6.94
N PHE A 51 -10.69 13.48 8.04
CA PHE A 51 -10.38 12.05 8.04
C PHE A 51 -11.57 11.21 7.57
N THR A 52 -12.79 11.46 8.09
CA THR A 52 -14.00 10.78 7.61
C THR A 52 -14.23 11.01 6.11
N ARG A 53 -13.99 12.25 5.62
CA ARG A 53 -14.11 12.56 4.19
C ARG A 53 -13.03 11.89 3.34
N PHE A 54 -11.81 11.74 3.86
CA PHE A 54 -10.75 10.97 3.23
C PHE A 54 -11.12 9.50 3.06
N LEU A 55 -11.63 8.86 4.13
CA LEU A 55 -12.11 7.48 4.06
C LEU A 55 -13.27 7.36 3.07
N ASN A 56 -14.21 8.31 3.08
CA ASN A 56 -15.34 8.33 2.15
C ASN A 56 -14.89 8.46 0.69
N LEU A 57 -13.86 9.27 0.41
CA LEU A 57 -13.25 9.37 -0.92
C LEU A 57 -12.67 8.02 -1.36
N LEU A 58 -11.89 7.34 -0.51
CA LEU A 58 -11.32 6.02 -0.82
C LEU A 58 -12.38 4.93 -1.02
N ALA A 59 -13.44 4.97 -0.20
CA ALA A 59 -14.51 3.97 -0.19
C ALA A 59 -15.42 4.06 -1.42
N ASN A 60 -15.73 5.28 -1.87
CA ASN A 60 -16.82 5.54 -2.81
C ASN A 60 -16.39 6.16 -4.14
N TRP A 61 -15.13 6.57 -4.30
CA TRP A 61 -14.67 7.11 -5.58
C TRP A 61 -14.54 6.02 -6.64
N GLU A 62 -15.18 6.22 -7.79
CA GLU A 62 -15.15 5.28 -8.90
C GLU A 62 -13.90 5.48 -9.78
N TRP A 63 -12.74 5.02 -9.28
CA TRP A 63 -11.43 5.19 -9.94
C TRP A 63 -11.38 4.66 -11.40
N GLN A 64 -12.26 3.72 -11.75
CA GLN A 64 -12.36 3.14 -13.10
C GLN A 64 -13.03 4.09 -14.10
N PHE A 65 -13.85 5.04 -13.63
CA PHE A 65 -14.66 5.91 -14.49
C PHE A 65 -14.24 7.37 -14.42
N PHE A 66 -13.61 7.81 -13.32
CA PHE A 66 -13.26 9.22 -13.14
C PHE A 66 -11.81 9.41 -12.67
N PRO A 67 -11.03 10.28 -13.34
CA PRO A 67 -9.75 10.72 -12.83
C PRO A 67 -9.97 11.72 -11.67
N LEU A 68 -9.10 11.69 -10.67
CA LEU A 68 -9.06 12.71 -9.64
C LEU A 68 -8.12 13.84 -10.10
N ILE A 69 -8.69 14.98 -10.49
CA ILE A 69 -7.93 16.14 -10.94
C ILE A 69 -7.76 17.12 -9.77
N VAL A 70 -6.53 17.30 -9.32
CA VAL A 70 -6.14 18.15 -8.20
C VAL A 70 -5.50 19.43 -8.76
N ASN A 71 -6.33 20.42 -9.07
CA ASN A 71 -5.90 21.71 -9.63
C ASN A 71 -5.33 22.62 -8.54
N LEU A 72 -4.06 22.40 -8.19
CA LEU A 72 -3.35 23.22 -7.22
C LEU A 72 -3.22 24.65 -7.76
N ASN A 73 -3.51 25.64 -6.90
CA ASN A 73 -3.41 27.08 -7.20
C ASN A 73 -4.18 27.58 -8.44
N ASN A 74 -5.14 26.80 -8.97
CA ASN A 74 -5.84 27.09 -10.23
C ASN A 74 -4.90 27.21 -11.45
N GLU A 75 -3.80 26.44 -11.47
CA GLU A 75 -2.83 26.44 -12.57
C GLU A 75 -3.32 25.72 -13.84
N MET A 76 -4.33 24.85 -13.72
CA MET A 76 -4.98 24.21 -14.85
C MET A 76 -6.21 25.01 -15.32
N SER A 77 -6.27 25.27 -16.62
CA SER A 77 -7.45 25.85 -17.28
C SER A 77 -8.54 24.80 -17.53
N GLU A 78 -9.76 25.23 -17.87
CA GLU A 78 -10.84 24.32 -18.28
C GLU A 78 -10.47 23.47 -19.51
N VAL A 79 -9.65 24.04 -20.41
CA VAL A 79 -9.12 23.33 -21.57
C VAL A 79 -8.19 22.20 -21.13
N ASP A 80 -7.28 22.48 -20.18
CA ASP A 80 -6.37 21.49 -19.63
C ASP A 80 -7.15 20.35 -18.94
N VAL A 81 -8.17 20.68 -18.15
CA VAL A 81 -9.06 19.69 -17.51
C VAL A 81 -9.77 18.82 -18.55
N SER A 82 -10.31 19.43 -19.62
CA SER A 82 -10.95 18.69 -20.72
C SER A 82 -9.96 17.74 -21.42
N GLU A 83 -8.72 18.17 -21.64
CA GLU A 83 -7.66 17.34 -22.21
C GLU A 83 -7.29 16.17 -21.30
N CYS A 84 -7.18 16.39 -19.97
CA CYS A 84 -6.95 15.32 -19.00
C CYS A 84 -8.02 14.23 -19.07
N VAL A 85 -9.30 14.64 -19.11
CA VAL A 85 -10.43 13.70 -19.20
C VAL A 85 -10.43 12.95 -20.53
N LYS A 86 -10.09 13.62 -21.64
CA LYS A 86 -9.94 12.98 -22.95
C LYS A 86 -8.80 11.95 -22.94
N GLU A 87 -7.65 12.29 -22.38
CA GLU A 87 -6.51 11.35 -22.26
C GLU A 87 -6.92 10.14 -21.41
N PHE A 88 -7.54 10.35 -20.26
CA PHE A 88 -8.02 9.27 -19.38
C PHE A 88 -9.02 8.34 -20.09
N THR A 89 -10.01 8.89 -20.78
CA THR A 89 -11.04 8.10 -21.49
C THR A 89 -10.49 7.40 -22.73
N SER A 90 -9.46 7.96 -23.38
CA SER A 90 -8.77 7.31 -24.50
C SER A 90 -7.99 6.06 -24.09
N GLN A 91 -7.59 5.96 -22.82
CA GLN A 91 -6.90 4.79 -22.28
C GLN A 91 -7.91 3.69 -21.95
N ASN A 92 -7.85 2.60 -22.71
CA ASN A 92 -8.63 1.39 -22.45
C ASN A 92 -8.51 0.97 -20.98
N GLN A 93 -9.63 0.66 -20.33
CA GLN A 93 -9.67 0.17 -18.94
C GLN A 93 -8.81 -1.07 -18.74
N ASN A 94 -8.71 -1.92 -19.77
CA ASN A 94 -7.87 -3.13 -19.74
C ASN A 94 -6.39 -2.86 -20.04
N ASN A 95 -5.99 -1.60 -20.24
CA ASN A 95 -4.60 -1.26 -20.50
C ASN A 95 -3.77 -1.49 -19.23
N PRO A 96 -2.79 -2.41 -19.22
CA PRO A 96 -1.95 -2.67 -18.05
C PRO A 96 -1.13 -1.47 -17.59
N ARG A 97 -0.97 -0.44 -18.45
CA ARG A 97 -0.26 0.80 -18.13
C ARG A 97 -1.14 1.87 -17.50
N ARG A 98 -2.46 1.70 -17.53
CA ARG A 98 -3.39 2.60 -16.89
C ARG A 98 -3.36 2.31 -15.38
N PRO A 99 -3.02 3.29 -14.54
CA PRO A 99 -3.00 3.06 -13.11
C PRO A 99 -4.43 2.89 -12.57
N PRO A 100 -4.63 2.01 -11.58
CA PRO A 100 -5.96 1.74 -11.03
C PRO A 100 -6.52 2.93 -10.25
N MET A 101 -5.64 3.73 -9.64
CA MET A 101 -5.93 5.06 -9.11
C MET A 101 -5.33 6.08 -10.06
N TYR A 102 -6.10 7.06 -10.53
CA TYR A 102 -5.64 8.04 -11.52
C TYR A 102 -5.73 9.45 -10.95
N ILE A 103 -4.61 9.97 -10.47
CA ILE A 103 -4.50 11.33 -9.90
C ILE A 103 -3.66 12.20 -10.85
N ILE A 104 -4.19 13.39 -11.19
CA ILE A 104 -3.51 14.38 -12.03
C ILE A 104 -3.42 15.72 -11.31
N THR A 105 -2.28 16.37 -11.47
CA THR A 105 -1.90 17.68 -10.97
C THR A 105 -1.39 18.55 -12.12
N PRO A 106 -1.26 19.89 -11.93
CA PRO A 106 -0.62 20.75 -12.92
C PRO A 106 0.78 20.27 -13.35
N ASP A 107 1.54 19.68 -12.43
CA ASP A 107 2.91 19.18 -12.66
C ASP A 107 2.97 17.95 -13.58
N ASP A 108 1.84 17.26 -13.78
CA ASP A 108 1.74 16.10 -14.67
C ASP A 108 1.69 16.49 -16.16
N ARG A 109 1.77 17.80 -16.47
CA ARG A 109 1.72 18.37 -17.82
C ARG A 109 3.03 18.12 -18.58
N GLY A 110 3.03 17.13 -19.48
CA GLY A 110 4.10 16.91 -20.43
C GLY A 110 3.92 17.67 -21.75
N SER A 111 5.01 18.13 -22.35
CA SER A 111 5.00 18.61 -23.75
C SER A 111 5.26 17.46 -24.72
N ILE A 112 4.41 17.33 -25.74
CA ILE A 112 4.70 16.47 -26.89
C ILE A 112 5.49 17.31 -27.89
N THR A 113 6.80 17.05 -27.99
CA THR A 113 7.60 17.50 -29.12
C THR A 113 7.69 16.37 -30.13
N SER A 114 7.04 16.52 -31.28
CA SER A 114 7.31 15.64 -32.42
C SER A 114 8.65 16.07 -33.01
N PRO A 115 9.65 15.18 -33.13
CA PRO A 115 10.96 15.56 -33.68
C PRO A 115 10.90 16.09 -35.11
N ASN A 116 9.84 15.75 -35.87
CA ASN A 116 9.80 15.88 -37.33
C ASN A 116 8.54 16.55 -37.90
N SER A 117 7.82 17.39 -37.15
CA SER A 117 6.69 18.13 -37.76
C SER A 117 6.54 19.55 -37.22
N ASN A 118 6.26 20.48 -38.14
CA ASN A 118 5.75 21.82 -37.86
C ASN A 118 4.31 21.81 -37.29
N MET A 119 3.95 20.76 -36.54
CA MET A 119 2.61 20.53 -36.03
C MET A 119 2.53 20.94 -34.56
N LYS A 120 1.37 21.51 -34.17
CA LYS A 120 1.09 22.10 -32.86
C LYS A 120 1.71 21.32 -31.69
N LYS A 121 2.38 22.03 -30.77
CA LYS A 121 2.78 21.51 -29.46
C LYS A 121 1.54 20.88 -28.79
N GLY A 122 1.50 19.56 -28.73
CA GLY A 122 0.46 18.84 -27.98
C GLY A 122 0.83 18.77 -26.51
N VAL A 123 -0.18 18.68 -25.65
CA VAL A 123 0.00 18.41 -24.22
C VAL A 123 -0.26 16.92 -23.99
N LYS A 124 0.57 16.28 -23.17
CA LYS A 124 0.32 14.91 -22.70
C LYS A 124 0.32 14.87 -21.19
N TRP A 125 -0.80 14.44 -20.63
CA TRP A 125 -0.96 14.25 -19.19
C TRP A 125 -0.53 12.85 -18.79
N ARG A 126 0.29 12.73 -17.74
CA ARG A 126 0.71 11.43 -17.20
C ARG A 126 0.65 11.45 -15.68
N PRO A 127 -0.07 10.54 -15.03
CA PRO A 127 -0.27 10.58 -13.57
C PRO A 127 0.97 10.08 -12.81
N TYR A 128 2.01 10.90 -12.66
CA TYR A 128 3.30 10.46 -12.10
C TYR A 128 3.18 9.93 -10.66
N TRP A 129 2.25 10.49 -9.90
CA TRP A 129 1.99 10.15 -8.49
C TRP A 129 1.37 8.76 -8.29
N THR A 130 0.72 8.21 -9.31
CA THR A 130 0.01 6.92 -9.24
C THR A 130 0.47 5.91 -10.29
N THR A 131 1.56 6.21 -11.01
CA THR A 131 2.18 5.28 -11.97
C THR A 131 2.92 4.11 -11.29
N LYS A 132 3.27 3.08 -12.08
CA LYS A 132 4.09 1.92 -11.66
C LYS A 132 3.42 0.97 -10.65
N SER A 133 2.10 0.81 -10.72
CA SER A 133 1.34 -0.08 -9.82
C SER A 133 1.40 0.34 -8.34
N GLN A 134 1.42 1.65 -8.08
CA GLN A 134 1.31 2.22 -6.74
C GLN A 134 0.09 3.16 -6.67
N PRO A 135 -1.08 2.68 -6.21
CA PRO A 135 -1.37 1.32 -5.76
C PRO A 135 -1.54 0.31 -6.90
N SER A 136 -1.42 -0.98 -6.59
CA SER A 136 -1.88 -2.06 -7.45
C SER A 136 -3.40 -2.18 -7.37
N VAL A 137 -4.01 -2.94 -8.29
CA VAL A 137 -5.46 -3.18 -8.24
C VAL A 137 -5.84 -3.89 -6.94
N ALA A 138 -5.09 -4.91 -6.54
CA ALA A 138 -5.34 -5.66 -5.31
C ALA A 138 -5.19 -4.79 -4.06
N ALA A 139 -4.13 -3.99 -3.97
CA ALA A 139 -3.92 -3.06 -2.86
C ALA A 139 -5.03 -2.01 -2.79
N LEU A 140 -5.43 -1.44 -3.94
CA LEU A 140 -6.51 -0.45 -3.98
C LEU A 140 -7.84 -1.04 -3.54
N THR A 141 -8.21 -2.24 -4.02
CA THR A 141 -9.43 -2.94 -3.59
C THR A 141 -9.44 -3.18 -2.09
N ARG A 142 -8.33 -3.71 -1.54
CA ARG A 142 -8.19 -3.95 -0.09
C ARG A 142 -8.35 -2.67 0.73
N VAL A 143 -7.73 -1.57 0.29
CA VAL A 143 -7.85 -0.26 0.96
C VAL A 143 -9.26 0.30 0.88
N THR A 144 -9.94 0.15 -0.26
CA THR A 144 -11.33 0.58 -0.43
C THR A 144 -12.27 -0.21 0.48
N ASP A 145 -12.10 -1.53 0.57
CA ASP A 145 -12.93 -2.38 1.43
C ASP A 145 -12.67 -2.10 2.92
N LEU A 146 -11.40 -1.90 3.28
CA LEU A 146 -11.03 -1.47 4.62
C LEU A 146 -11.61 -0.08 4.95
N ALA A 147 -11.54 0.89 4.04
CA ALA A 147 -12.10 2.22 4.24
C ALA A 147 -13.62 2.16 4.50
N LYS A 148 -14.34 1.29 3.78
CA LYS A 148 -15.78 1.04 4.03
C LYS A 148 -16.01 0.44 5.42
N ALA A 149 -15.20 -0.54 5.83
CA ALA A 149 -15.28 -1.14 7.16
C ALA A 149 -14.98 -0.11 8.27
N THR A 150 -13.95 0.73 8.10
CA THR A 150 -13.61 1.81 9.03
C THR A 150 -14.73 2.84 9.14
N LEU A 151 -15.39 3.20 8.02
CA LEU A 151 -16.54 4.11 8.05
C LEU A 151 -17.73 3.51 8.81
N ALA A 152 -18.07 2.25 8.56
CA ALA A 152 -19.13 1.56 9.29
C ALA A 152 -18.82 1.49 10.80
N LEU A 153 -17.57 1.23 11.16
CA LEU A 153 -17.14 1.25 12.57
C LEU A 153 -17.25 2.66 13.17
N LEU A 154 -16.81 3.70 12.46
CA LEU A 154 -16.96 5.10 12.90
C LEU A 154 -18.43 5.48 13.16
N ASP A 155 -19.34 5.10 12.27
CA ASP A 155 -20.77 5.40 12.43
C ASP A 155 -21.35 4.73 13.67
N ASN A 156 -20.94 3.49 13.96
CA ASN A 156 -21.34 2.79 15.18
C ASN A 156 -20.80 3.49 16.44
N LEU A 157 -19.51 3.87 16.45
CA LEU A 157 -18.89 4.54 17.58
C LEU A 157 -19.51 5.91 17.86
N CYS A 158 -19.78 6.70 16.81
CA CYS A 158 -20.47 7.97 16.94
C CYS A 158 -21.89 7.80 17.50
N SER A 159 -22.60 6.75 17.08
CA SER A 159 -23.96 6.45 17.56
C SER A 159 -23.94 6.01 19.03
N GLU A 160 -23.01 5.15 19.42
CA GLU A 160 -22.83 4.69 20.79
C GLU A 160 -22.46 5.84 21.74
N GLN A 161 -21.53 6.70 21.33
CA GLN A 161 -21.13 7.85 22.13
C GLN A 161 -22.27 8.85 22.31
N ALA A 162 -23.13 9.03 21.30
CA ALA A 162 -24.31 9.88 21.39
C ALA A 162 -25.39 9.32 22.34
N ASN A 163 -25.56 7.99 22.38
CA ASN A 163 -26.61 7.33 23.14
C ASN A 163 -26.22 7.01 24.59
N ALA A 164 -24.97 6.63 24.84
CA ALA A 164 -24.58 6.06 26.12
C ALA A 164 -24.09 7.11 27.14
N GLY A 165 -23.64 8.29 26.72
CA GLY A 165 -22.97 9.27 27.61
C GLY A 165 -21.68 8.76 28.29
N SER A 166 -21.41 7.46 28.18
CA SER A 166 -20.23 6.74 28.64
C SER A 166 -19.07 6.97 27.65
N GLN A 167 -17.88 7.14 28.21
CA GLN A 167 -16.65 7.19 27.44
C GLN A 167 -16.41 5.83 26.77
N VAL A 168 -16.35 5.80 25.45
CA VAL A 168 -15.98 4.60 24.67
C VAL A 168 -14.53 4.25 24.97
N ASP A 169 -14.23 2.96 25.16
CA ASP A 169 -12.89 2.47 25.46
C ASP A 169 -11.88 2.91 24.38
N GLY A 170 -10.71 3.36 24.83
CA GLY A 170 -9.64 3.84 23.93
C GLY A 170 -9.13 2.77 22.97
N GLU A 171 -9.26 1.48 23.32
CA GLU A 171 -8.88 0.35 22.46
C GLU A 171 -9.73 0.28 21.18
N VAL A 172 -11.00 0.67 21.25
CA VAL A 172 -11.91 0.65 20.09
C VAL A 172 -11.54 1.75 19.09
N TRP A 173 -11.09 2.90 19.59
CA TRP A 173 -10.54 3.95 18.74
C TRP A 173 -9.21 3.56 18.11
N GLN A 174 -8.38 2.75 18.80
CA GLN A 174 -7.14 2.23 18.23
C GLN A 174 -7.40 1.24 17.10
N ALA A 175 -8.46 0.43 17.20
CA ALA A 175 -8.84 -0.52 16.15
C ALA A 175 -9.17 0.16 14.80
N LEU A 176 -9.55 1.45 14.80
CA LEU A 176 -9.75 2.22 13.57
C LEU A 176 -8.48 2.47 12.77
N PHE A 177 -7.31 2.45 13.43
CA PHE A 177 -6.03 2.80 12.85
C PHE A 177 -5.07 1.60 12.76
N ARG A 178 -5.50 0.43 13.24
CA ARG A 178 -4.65 -0.77 13.30
C ARG A 178 -5.42 -1.97 12.80
N SER A 179 -4.82 -2.69 11.86
CA SER A 179 -5.18 -4.07 11.58
C SER A 179 -4.12 -4.98 12.19
N ASP A 180 -4.48 -6.19 12.58
CA ASP A 180 -3.46 -7.22 12.82
C ASP A 180 -3.10 -7.88 11.50
N ILE A 181 -1.86 -8.36 11.39
CA ILE A 181 -1.45 -9.16 10.23
C ILE A 181 -2.05 -10.56 10.39
N ASP A 182 -3.09 -10.87 9.62
CA ASP A 182 -3.66 -12.21 9.62
C ASP A 182 -2.82 -13.13 8.72
N GLN A 183 -2.63 -14.37 9.17
CA GLN A 183 -1.97 -15.42 8.42
C GLN A 183 -2.73 -15.77 7.14
N SER A 184 -4.05 -15.56 7.12
CA SER A 184 -4.88 -15.87 5.95
C SER A 184 -4.76 -14.85 4.80
N ASP A 185 -4.35 -13.62 5.10
CA ASP A 185 -4.34 -12.52 4.12
C ASP A 185 -3.04 -12.40 3.33
N HIS A 186 -1.98 -13.06 3.80
CA HIS A 186 -0.61 -12.95 3.29
C HIS A 186 0.00 -14.30 2.97
N ASP A 187 0.65 -14.39 1.81
CA ASP A 187 1.30 -15.62 1.35
C ASP A 187 2.58 -15.91 2.15
N ILE A 188 3.31 -14.85 2.54
CA ILE A 188 4.50 -14.94 3.41
C ILE A 188 4.43 -13.82 4.44
N ILE A 189 4.71 -14.15 5.71
CA ILE A 189 4.83 -13.19 6.80
C ILE A 189 6.24 -13.25 7.37
N LEU A 190 6.93 -12.11 7.33
CA LEU A 190 8.24 -11.92 7.94
C LEU A 190 8.03 -11.21 9.28
N ARG A 191 8.32 -11.89 10.38
CA ARG A 191 8.32 -11.27 11.71
C ARG A 191 9.74 -10.83 12.04
N LEU A 192 9.90 -9.53 12.30
CA LEU A 192 11.15 -8.97 12.72
C LEU A 192 11.40 -9.34 14.19
N ASN A 193 12.67 -9.39 14.59
CA ASN A 193 12.98 -9.27 16.00
C ASN A 193 12.38 -7.95 16.45
N ALA A 194 11.58 -7.97 17.52
CA ALA A 194 11.18 -6.73 18.17
C ALA A 194 12.49 -5.97 18.37
N LEU A 195 12.66 -4.90 17.62
CA LEU A 195 13.82 -4.05 17.75
C LEU A 195 13.65 -3.49 19.15
N ALA A 196 14.27 -4.14 20.15
CA ALA A 196 14.27 -3.73 21.55
C ALA A 196 14.88 -2.33 21.73
N GLU A 197 15.30 -1.73 20.60
CA GLU A 197 16.03 -0.49 20.43
C GLU A 197 15.52 0.28 19.20
N MET A 198 14.30 0.04 18.69
CA MET A 198 13.68 1.12 17.94
C MET A 198 13.26 2.15 18.97
N PRO A 199 13.85 3.35 18.95
CA PRO A 199 13.21 4.41 19.65
C PRO A 199 11.82 4.53 19.02
N GLU A 200 10.72 4.30 19.77
CA GLU A 200 9.39 4.75 19.36
C GLU A 200 9.60 6.12 18.73
N THR A 201 9.37 6.23 17.43
CA THR A 201 9.62 7.46 16.67
C THR A 201 9.06 8.57 17.51
N VAL A 202 9.93 9.45 18.02
CA VAL A 202 9.63 10.39 19.09
C VAL A 202 8.37 11.17 18.70
N SER A 203 7.21 10.65 19.10
CA SER A 203 5.94 11.31 18.95
C SER A 203 5.92 12.31 20.09
N ASN A 204 6.67 13.40 19.92
CA ASN A 204 6.48 14.64 20.65
C ASN A 204 5.15 15.27 20.20
N ILE A 205 4.06 14.51 20.26
CA ILE A 205 2.73 15.10 20.34
C ILE A 205 2.66 15.57 21.79
N GLY A 206 2.79 16.88 21.97
CA GLY A 206 2.88 17.48 23.29
C GLY A 206 1.69 17.08 24.15
N ASP A 207 1.95 16.30 25.20
CA ASP A 207 1.13 16.28 26.41
C ASP A 207 1.39 17.59 27.16
N ASP A 208 0.97 18.71 26.58
CA ASP A 208 0.63 19.92 27.33
C ASP A 208 -0.88 19.84 27.60
N ASP A 209 -1.30 18.91 28.45
CA ASP A 209 -2.52 19.06 29.22
C ASP A 209 -2.55 18.14 30.44
N ASP A 210 -2.84 18.78 31.56
CA ASP A 210 -2.94 18.26 32.92
C ASP A 210 -4.09 17.23 33.05
N TYR A 211 -3.86 16.00 32.59
CA TYR A 211 -4.73 14.86 32.91
C TYR A 211 -3.90 13.71 33.48
N SER A 212 -4.00 13.59 34.81
CA SER A 212 -3.42 12.53 35.62
C SER A 212 -4.06 11.16 35.33
N VAL A 213 -3.67 10.53 34.22
CA VAL A 213 -3.90 9.10 34.02
C VAL A 213 -2.88 8.35 34.88
N LYS A 214 -3.40 7.59 35.85
CA LYS A 214 -2.61 6.77 36.78
C LYS A 214 -1.59 5.95 36.00
N LYS A 215 -0.31 6.23 36.25
CA LYS A 215 0.84 5.44 35.76
C LYS A 215 0.59 3.96 36.03
N SER A 216 0.16 3.21 35.02
CA SER A 216 0.30 1.76 35.05
C SER A 216 1.80 1.48 35.04
N LYS A 217 2.23 0.57 35.91
CA LYS A 217 3.63 0.13 36.00
C LYS A 217 3.96 -0.69 34.76
N ILE A 218 4.22 -0.02 33.65
CA ILE A 218 4.78 -0.62 32.45
C ILE A 218 6.31 -0.66 32.65
N SER A 219 6.88 -1.82 32.36
CA SER A 219 8.30 -2.17 32.51
C SER A 219 9.24 -1.10 31.92
N SER A 220 10.38 -0.88 32.58
CA SER A 220 11.38 0.16 32.31
C SER A 220 12.18 -0.03 31.00
N SER A 221 11.57 -0.52 29.92
CA SER A 221 12.24 -0.78 28.65
C SER A 221 11.63 -0.04 27.45
N VAL A 222 10.90 1.05 27.68
CA VAL A 222 10.37 1.91 26.62
C VAL A 222 10.61 3.36 27.03
N SER A 223 11.60 4.01 26.41
CA SER A 223 11.85 5.44 26.59
C SER A 223 12.29 6.03 25.27
N THR A 224 11.51 6.97 24.72
CA THR A 224 12.03 7.86 23.69
C THR A 224 11.62 9.31 23.87
N ARG A 225 12.60 10.08 24.33
CA ARG A 225 12.66 11.52 24.10
C ARG A 225 14.11 11.87 23.84
N PHE A 226 14.41 12.48 22.70
CA PHE A 226 15.73 13.08 22.54
C PHE A 226 15.64 14.60 22.33
N TYR A 227 15.70 15.26 23.48
CA TYR A 227 16.06 16.67 23.66
C TYR A 227 17.59 16.78 23.87
N LYS A 228 18.12 18.01 24.02
CA LYS A 228 19.55 18.45 24.05
C LYS A 228 20.61 17.58 24.78
N ASN A 229 20.21 16.54 25.51
CA ASN A 229 21.10 15.59 26.17
C ASN A 229 21.51 14.39 25.29
N LEU A 230 20.94 14.22 24.08
CA LEU A 230 21.43 13.22 23.10
C LEU A 230 22.91 13.41 22.73
N ALA A 231 23.45 14.59 23.03
CA ALA A 231 24.79 15.05 22.64
C ALA A 231 25.93 14.71 23.61
N LYS A 232 25.69 14.05 24.76
CA LYS A 232 26.76 13.89 25.77
C LYS A 232 27.22 12.46 26.08
N GLU A 233 26.42 11.42 25.81
CA GLU A 233 26.77 10.04 26.17
C GLU A 233 26.27 9.01 25.13
N ALA A 234 26.50 9.23 23.84
CA ALA A 234 26.34 8.17 22.84
C ALA A 234 27.72 7.61 22.48
N GLY A 235 28.28 6.79 23.37
CA GLY A 235 29.46 5.96 23.10
C GLY A 235 29.22 4.88 22.05
N GLU A 236 27.98 4.76 21.55
CA GLU A 236 27.60 4.01 20.37
C GLU A 236 27.21 4.99 19.26
N THR A 237 27.81 4.79 18.09
CA THR A 237 27.56 5.61 16.90
C THR A 237 26.07 5.57 16.56
N ILE A 238 25.37 6.68 16.78
CA ILE A 238 23.99 6.84 16.31
C ILE A 238 24.01 6.72 14.78
N LEU A 239 23.41 5.66 14.27
CA LEU A 239 23.24 5.46 12.83
C LEU A 239 22.06 6.32 12.36
N VAL A 240 22.35 7.58 12.07
CA VAL A 240 21.36 8.55 11.56
C VAL A 240 20.86 8.07 10.19
N GLY A 241 19.53 7.99 10.04
CA GLY A 241 18.88 7.60 8.78
C GLY A 241 18.79 6.09 8.54
N VAL A 242 19.14 5.25 9.52
CA VAL A 242 18.92 3.81 9.43
C VAL A 242 17.56 3.48 10.05
N GLU A 243 16.58 3.27 9.19
CA GLU A 243 15.30 2.65 9.53
C GLU A 243 15.35 1.18 9.06
N PRO A 244 15.66 0.21 9.94
CA PRO A 244 15.94 -1.16 9.51
C PRO A 244 14.76 -1.80 8.77
N LEU A 245 13.53 -1.54 9.23
CA LEU A 245 12.30 -2.04 8.59
C LEU A 245 12.09 -1.42 7.20
N THR A 246 12.18 -0.09 7.09
CA THR A 246 12.02 0.62 5.82
C THR A 246 13.08 0.20 4.81
N ASN A 247 14.35 0.20 5.21
CA ASN A 247 15.48 -0.20 4.36
C ASN A 247 15.36 -1.65 3.90
N TYR A 248 14.93 -2.55 4.79
CA TYR A 248 14.70 -3.94 4.44
C TYR A 248 13.51 -4.11 3.49
N GLY A 249 12.41 -3.39 3.72
CA GLY A 249 11.26 -3.36 2.81
C GLY A 249 11.61 -2.82 1.42
N GLU A 250 12.45 -1.78 1.34
CA GLU A 250 12.96 -1.24 0.08
C GLU A 250 13.86 -2.24 -0.65
N ALA A 251 14.73 -2.95 0.07
CA ALA A 251 15.55 -4.00 -0.49
C ALA A 251 14.69 -5.15 -1.06
N ILE A 252 13.68 -5.62 -0.31
CA ILE A 252 12.73 -6.62 -0.80
C ILE A 252 12.01 -6.11 -2.05
N ARG A 253 11.56 -4.85 -2.06
CA ARG A 253 10.90 -4.27 -3.25
C ARG A 253 11.84 -4.22 -4.45
N ALA A 254 13.11 -3.87 -4.26
CA ALA A 254 14.07 -3.80 -5.35
C ALA A 254 14.34 -5.19 -5.97
N HIS A 255 14.39 -6.24 -5.16
CA HIS A 255 14.69 -7.61 -5.59
C HIS A 255 13.45 -8.41 -6.05
N PHE A 256 12.36 -8.34 -5.30
CA PHE A 256 11.15 -9.16 -5.49
C PHE A 256 9.94 -8.35 -5.94
N GLY A 257 10.09 -7.05 -6.20
CA GLY A 257 8.97 -6.16 -6.54
C GLY A 257 8.23 -6.54 -7.81
N ASP A 258 8.79 -7.35 -8.70
CA ASP A 258 8.10 -7.89 -9.86
C ASP A 258 7.22 -9.11 -9.53
N LEU A 259 7.57 -9.87 -8.50
CA LEU A 259 6.90 -11.10 -8.09
C LEU A 259 5.86 -10.85 -7.00
N MET A 260 6.17 -9.96 -6.06
CA MET A 260 5.42 -9.79 -4.83
C MET A 260 4.99 -8.33 -4.57
N GLU A 261 3.92 -8.19 -3.81
CA GLU A 261 3.46 -6.94 -3.21
C GLU A 261 3.78 -6.95 -1.72
N LEU A 262 4.20 -5.80 -1.19
CA LEU A 262 4.65 -5.64 0.19
C LEU A 262 3.63 -4.86 1.01
N TYR A 263 3.45 -5.29 2.26
CA TYR A 263 2.57 -4.68 3.24
C TYR A 263 3.30 -4.58 4.57
N TYR A 264 3.55 -3.36 5.07
CA TYR A 264 4.15 -3.15 6.41
C TYR A 264 3.83 -1.75 6.93
N ASP A 265 3.88 -1.59 8.26
CA ASP A 265 3.76 -0.29 8.95
C ASP A 265 5.17 0.21 9.29
N PRO A 266 5.67 1.31 8.68
CA PRO A 266 7.00 1.85 8.99
C PRO A 266 7.10 2.43 10.40
N VAL A 267 5.98 2.77 11.05
CA VAL A 267 5.97 3.50 12.33
C VAL A 267 5.93 2.53 13.51
N ASN A 268 4.96 1.61 13.53
CA ASN A 268 4.76 0.71 14.68
C ASN A 268 4.85 -0.79 14.29
N GLY A 269 5.11 -1.11 13.03
CA GLY A 269 5.11 -2.48 12.54
C GLY A 269 6.32 -3.28 13.00
N GLN A 270 6.11 -4.57 13.31
CA GLN A 270 7.18 -5.54 13.56
C GLN A 270 7.13 -6.70 12.56
N ASP A 271 6.39 -6.51 11.48
CA ASP A 271 6.00 -7.56 10.58
C ASP A 271 5.82 -7.01 9.16
N ILE A 272 6.25 -7.80 8.17
CA ILE A 272 6.08 -7.54 6.75
C ILE A 272 5.26 -8.68 6.15
N GLY A 273 4.11 -8.34 5.57
CA GLY A 273 3.31 -9.24 4.75
C GLY A 273 3.72 -9.15 3.29
N LEU A 274 3.81 -10.30 2.62
CA LEU A 274 4.11 -10.41 1.20
C LEU A 274 3.04 -11.24 0.51
N ASN A 275 2.60 -10.78 -0.66
CA ASN A 275 1.65 -11.50 -1.50
C ASN A 275 2.18 -11.62 -2.92
N PHE A 276 2.12 -12.81 -3.50
CA PHE A 276 2.40 -13.01 -4.91
C PHE A 276 1.40 -12.23 -5.76
N LYS A 277 1.93 -11.45 -6.71
CA LYS A 277 1.09 -10.81 -7.71
C LYS A 277 0.33 -11.87 -8.48
N HIS A 278 -0.92 -11.55 -8.83
CA HIS A 278 -1.81 -12.47 -9.53
C HIS A 278 -1.18 -13.11 -10.79
N ARG A 279 -0.34 -12.36 -11.53
CA ARG A 279 0.36 -12.82 -12.74
C ARG A 279 1.32 -13.99 -12.53
N VAL A 280 1.76 -14.21 -11.30
CA VAL A 280 2.78 -15.22 -10.97
C VAL A 280 2.18 -16.40 -10.21
N ARG A 281 0.88 -16.35 -9.87
CA ARG A 281 0.19 -17.44 -9.15
C ARG A 281 -0.10 -18.63 -10.07
N ASP A 282 -0.42 -18.36 -11.33
CA ASP A 282 -0.70 -19.41 -12.31
C ASP A 282 0.58 -19.84 -13.05
N PRO A 283 0.70 -21.12 -13.49
CA PRO A 283 1.82 -21.56 -14.30
C PRO A 283 1.98 -20.71 -15.57
N VAL A 284 3.13 -20.05 -15.73
CA VAL A 284 3.41 -19.15 -16.87
C VAL A 284 4.36 -19.83 -17.83
N LYS A 285 4.20 -19.60 -19.14
CA LYS A 285 5.15 -20.09 -20.13
C LYS A 285 6.56 -19.58 -19.84
N PHE A 286 7.56 -20.48 -19.89
CA PHE A 286 8.95 -20.14 -19.67
C PHE A 286 9.42 -19.06 -20.64
N ARG A 287 10.00 -18.00 -20.09
CA ARG A 287 10.71 -16.93 -20.82
C ARG A 287 11.91 -16.54 -19.97
N ILE A 288 12.99 -16.07 -20.60
CA ILE A 288 14.20 -15.61 -19.88
C ILE A 288 13.87 -14.55 -18.83
N ALA A 289 12.89 -13.68 -19.10
CA ALA A 289 12.47 -12.65 -18.14
C ALA A 289 11.80 -13.19 -16.86
N VAL A 290 11.36 -14.46 -16.86
CA VAL A 290 10.66 -15.11 -15.74
C VAL A 290 11.49 -16.30 -15.21
N SER A 291 12.77 -16.41 -15.59
CA SER A 291 13.58 -17.58 -15.19
C SER A 291 14.06 -17.50 -13.75
N SER A 292 14.29 -16.29 -13.22
CA SER A 292 14.73 -16.07 -11.85
C SER A 292 13.65 -16.50 -10.86
N TYR A 293 14.03 -17.25 -9.82
CA TYR A 293 13.13 -17.76 -8.79
C TYR A 293 11.96 -18.57 -9.36
N SER A 294 12.22 -19.42 -10.35
CA SER A 294 11.19 -20.22 -11.01
C SER A 294 11.57 -21.70 -11.09
N LEU A 295 10.59 -22.58 -10.84
CA LEU A 295 10.69 -24.02 -10.98
C LEU A 295 9.91 -24.48 -12.20
N PRO A 296 10.40 -25.52 -12.92
CA PRO A 296 9.64 -26.13 -14.00
C PRO A 296 8.33 -26.71 -13.45
N TYR A 297 7.22 -26.35 -14.07
CA TYR A 297 5.90 -26.88 -13.73
C TYR A 297 5.55 -28.07 -14.60
N HIS A 298 5.14 -29.17 -13.96
CA HIS A 298 4.62 -30.35 -14.64
C HIS A 298 3.11 -30.46 -14.44
N ARG A 299 2.34 -30.40 -15.53
CA ARG A 299 0.92 -30.71 -15.48
C ARG A 299 0.75 -32.23 -15.53
N ASN A 300 0.58 -32.87 -14.38
CA ASN A 300 0.16 -34.27 -14.35
C ASN A 300 -1.21 -34.38 -15.04
N GLY A 301 -1.32 -35.19 -16.09
CA GLY A 301 -2.54 -35.34 -16.87
C GLY A 301 -3.69 -35.95 -16.06
N SER A 302 -4.63 -35.13 -15.61
CA SER A 302 -6.05 -35.45 -15.35
C SER A 302 -6.77 -34.11 -15.08
N SER A 303 -7.99 -33.80 -15.48
CA SER A 303 -9.15 -34.55 -15.94
C SER A 303 -9.88 -33.69 -16.98
N LYS A 304 -10.18 -34.25 -18.16
CA LYS A 304 -11.31 -33.77 -18.97
C LYS A 304 -12.52 -34.55 -18.48
N LEU A 305 -13.37 -33.91 -17.68
CA LEU A 305 -14.78 -34.32 -17.61
C LEU A 305 -15.41 -33.88 -18.94
N GLY A 306 -15.58 -34.83 -19.84
CA GLY A 306 -16.21 -34.65 -21.13
C GLY A 306 -16.36 -36.03 -21.75
N ASN A 307 -17.56 -36.60 -21.61
CA ASN A 307 -17.98 -37.83 -22.26
C ASN A 307 -17.53 -37.84 -23.73
N ASP A 308 -16.84 -38.90 -24.15
CA ASP A 308 -17.38 -39.87 -25.10
C ASP A 308 -16.29 -40.86 -25.56
N SER A 309 -16.66 -42.14 -25.53
CA SER A 309 -16.14 -43.28 -26.29
C SER A 309 -14.68 -43.77 -26.09
N GLU A 310 -14.64 -45.05 -25.75
CA GLU A 310 -13.53 -46.01 -25.73
C GLU A 310 -12.58 -45.92 -26.94
N SER A 311 -11.28 -45.85 -26.64
CA SER A 311 -10.23 -46.54 -27.40
C SER A 311 -8.97 -46.71 -26.52
N GLU A 312 -8.52 -47.95 -26.40
CA GLU A 312 -7.35 -48.41 -25.62
C GLU A 312 -6.00 -47.85 -26.10
N PRO A 313 -4.92 -47.98 -25.31
CA PRO A 313 -3.77 -47.09 -25.33
C PRO A 313 -2.65 -47.60 -26.24
N GLU A 314 -2.19 -46.78 -27.18
CA GLU A 314 -0.90 -46.96 -27.83
C GLU A 314 0.12 -46.02 -27.20
N GLY A 315 1.22 -46.62 -26.73
CA GLY A 315 2.32 -45.92 -26.08
C GLY A 315 2.99 -44.94 -27.03
N GLU A 316 3.06 -43.68 -26.61
CA GLU A 316 3.97 -42.72 -27.17
C GLU A 316 4.50 -41.85 -26.03
N ASN A 317 5.82 -41.72 -25.95
CA ASN A 317 6.55 -40.99 -24.93
C ASN A 317 5.87 -39.66 -24.61
N ASP A 318 5.28 -39.55 -23.41
CA ASP A 318 4.88 -38.27 -22.82
C ASP A 318 6.15 -37.41 -22.68
N LYS A 319 6.47 -36.67 -23.75
CA LYS A 319 7.49 -35.64 -23.71
C LYS A 319 7.01 -34.64 -22.66
N ILE A 320 7.64 -34.72 -21.49
CA ILE A 320 7.52 -33.72 -20.43
C ILE A 320 7.88 -32.38 -21.08
N THR A 321 6.87 -31.60 -21.46
CA THR A 321 7.10 -30.26 -22.00
C THR A 321 7.24 -29.33 -20.81
N PHE A 322 8.49 -29.01 -20.44
CA PHE A 322 8.86 -27.97 -19.46
C PHE A 322 8.57 -26.56 -19.98
N SER A 323 7.38 -26.39 -20.54
CA SER A 323 6.96 -25.17 -21.21
C SER A 323 6.48 -24.12 -20.23
N HIS A 324 6.14 -24.50 -19.00
CA HIS A 324 5.63 -23.60 -17.96
C HIS A 324 6.48 -23.66 -16.70
N VAL A 325 6.47 -22.57 -15.94
CA VAL A 325 7.17 -22.40 -14.66
C VAL A 325 6.23 -21.83 -13.60
N VAL A 326 6.56 -22.10 -12.35
CA VAL A 326 5.92 -21.57 -11.13
C VAL A 326 6.99 -20.96 -10.22
N PRO A 327 6.64 -20.06 -9.28
CA PRO A 327 7.60 -19.50 -8.33
C PRO A 327 8.31 -20.57 -7.49
N ASN A 328 9.62 -20.43 -7.35
CA ASN A 328 10.41 -21.21 -6.41
C ASN A 328 10.31 -20.60 -5.01
N VAL A 329 9.27 -20.97 -4.26
CA VAL A 329 9.02 -20.41 -2.93
C VAL A 329 10.21 -20.63 -1.98
N ASP A 330 10.82 -21.81 -2.01
CA ASP A 330 11.92 -22.16 -1.09
C ASP A 330 13.15 -21.28 -1.32
N GLU A 331 13.51 -21.02 -2.58
CA GLU A 331 14.61 -20.14 -2.95
C GLU A 331 14.30 -18.68 -2.57
N ILE A 332 13.07 -18.23 -2.80
CA ILE A 332 12.64 -16.88 -2.39
C ILE A 332 12.74 -16.72 -0.87
N VAL A 333 12.25 -17.71 -0.10
CA VAL A 333 12.31 -17.68 1.37
C VAL A 333 13.76 -17.71 1.88
N ALA A 334 14.63 -18.51 1.25
CA ALA A 334 16.05 -18.56 1.60
C ALA A 334 16.75 -17.22 1.36
N ASP A 335 16.45 -16.54 0.24
CA ASP A 335 17.01 -15.24 -0.08
C ASP A 335 16.44 -14.14 0.83
N LEU A 336 15.13 -14.16 1.13
CA LEU A 336 14.53 -13.28 2.15
C LEU A 336 15.22 -13.45 3.50
N ALA A 337 15.45 -14.70 3.94
CA ALA A 337 16.17 -14.98 5.18
C ALA A 337 17.61 -14.46 5.16
N THR A 338 18.28 -14.57 4.01
CA THR A 338 19.67 -14.10 3.83
C THR A 338 19.74 -12.57 3.85
N MET A 339 18.83 -11.88 3.17
CA MET A 339 18.73 -10.42 3.17
C MET A 339 18.37 -9.87 4.55
N GLY A 340 17.49 -10.56 5.30
CA GLY A 340 17.04 -10.17 6.63
C GLY A 340 17.88 -10.73 7.78
N LYS A 341 19.09 -11.24 7.52
CA LYS A 341 19.92 -11.90 8.53
C LYS A 341 20.22 -10.97 9.72
N GLY A 342 19.90 -11.43 10.93
CA GLY A 342 20.04 -10.65 12.16
C GLY A 342 18.85 -9.73 12.48
N LEU A 343 17.97 -9.50 11.51
CA LEU A 343 16.80 -8.63 11.63
C LEU A 343 15.51 -9.44 11.81
N LEU A 344 15.41 -10.60 11.17
CA LEU A 344 14.26 -11.50 11.24
C LEU A 344 14.27 -12.40 12.48
N LYS A 345 13.07 -12.57 13.07
CA LYS A 345 12.77 -13.54 14.12
C LYS A 345 12.25 -14.85 13.56
N SER A 346 11.31 -14.76 12.62
CA SER A 346 10.67 -15.93 12.00
C SER A 346 10.08 -15.59 10.64
N ILE A 347 10.01 -16.58 9.77
CA ILE A 347 9.32 -16.51 8.48
C ILE A 347 8.21 -17.56 8.50
N SER A 348 6.98 -17.13 8.21
CA SER A 348 5.82 -18.01 8.05
C SER A 348 5.39 -17.99 6.58
N VAL A 349 5.12 -19.16 6.02
CA VAL A 349 4.68 -19.32 4.63
C VAL A 349 3.30 -19.98 4.64
N ASN A 350 2.32 -19.31 4.02
CA ASN A 350 0.91 -19.70 3.98
C ASN A 350 0.47 -19.83 2.51
N ILE A 351 1.17 -20.68 1.77
CA ILE A 351 0.84 -20.97 0.36
C ILE A 351 0.11 -22.31 0.33
N PRO A 352 -1.06 -22.40 -0.34
CA PRO A 352 -1.86 -23.61 -0.41
C PRO A 352 -1.18 -24.77 -1.16
#